data_AF-A0A938NWM3-F1
#
_entry.id   AF-A0A938NWM3-F1
#
_cell.length_a   1.000
_cell.length_b   1.000
_cell.length_c   1.000
_cell.angle_alpha   90.00
_cell.angle_beta   90.00
_cell.angle_gamma   90.00
#
_symmetry.space_group_name_H-M   'P 1'
#
loop_
_entity.id
_entity.type
_entity.pdbx_description
1 polymer ?
#
loop_
_entity_poly.entity_id
_entity_poly.type
_entity_poly.pdbx_seq_one_letter_code
_entity_poly.pdbx_strand_id
1 'polypeptide(L)'
;MKLNKILMLLIAFSLVFAAKLSFAQEEMTMEEWQKQMDELRLQKEDLEGKLDALTKEVDGLQKTSKEKDAELKKAEDDLYAAVGTTKSGAADFKKKLDALEKAVNDKNKDEAEKLLADIGKDKMHCLPEYNKRYLDLKTKVANMKEVVVQPKGYTVVKGDCLYKIAEKKEIYGNAKLWPAIWEANEKGVVSAPPKVPKTIHNPNLIYPGQILKIPALADAQKSPYLDKAKKMYKKKRVKKEEGDVKKEEKKDVKKDEKKDVKKDEKKDVKKDEKKDVKKDEKKDVKKDVKKDEKKDVKKDDKK
;
A
#
# COMPACT_ATOMS: atom_id res chain seq x y z
N MET A 1 35.12 -14.43 43.01
CA MET A 1 34.00 -15.30 43.44
C MET A 1 34.38 -16.79 43.48
N LYS A 2 34.62 -17.50 42.35
CA LYS A 2 34.90 -18.96 42.38
C LYS A 2 36.07 -19.33 43.31
N LEU A 3 37.22 -18.64 43.19
CA LEU A 3 38.40 -18.89 44.03
C LEU A 3 38.14 -18.73 45.54
N ASN A 4 37.49 -17.63 45.95
CA ASN A 4 37.17 -17.36 47.35
C ASN A 4 36.24 -18.43 47.96
N LYS A 5 35.33 -19.01 47.16
CA LYS A 5 34.47 -20.12 47.61
C LYS A 5 35.28 -21.40 47.85
N ILE A 6 36.24 -21.71 46.97
CA ILE A 6 37.15 -22.86 47.15
C ILE A 6 38.04 -22.66 48.40
N LEU A 7 38.60 -21.46 48.58
CA LEU A 7 39.42 -21.12 49.74
C LEU A 7 38.64 -21.21 51.06
N MET A 8 37.41 -20.69 51.10
CA MET A 8 36.53 -20.85 52.27
C MET A 8 36.16 -22.31 52.56
N LEU A 9 35.98 -23.14 51.52
CA LEU A 9 35.68 -24.56 51.68
C LEU A 9 36.91 -25.32 52.22
N LEU A 10 38.13 -25.01 51.76
CA LEU A 10 39.38 -25.54 52.32
C LEU A 10 39.60 -25.10 53.77
N ILE A 11 39.34 -23.84 54.11
CA ILE A 11 39.46 -23.33 55.48
C ILE A 11 38.44 -24.02 56.40
N ALA A 12 37.18 -24.16 55.96
CA ALA A 12 36.16 -24.90 56.71
C ALA A 12 36.55 -26.38 56.90
N PHE A 13 37.10 -27.02 55.87
CA PHE A 13 37.57 -28.41 55.96
C PHE A 13 38.73 -28.55 56.96
N SER A 14 39.70 -27.62 56.96
CA SER A 14 40.82 -27.62 57.92
C SER A 14 40.37 -27.34 59.36
N LEU A 15 39.37 -26.47 59.58
CA LEU A 15 38.80 -26.21 60.89
C LEU A 15 38.04 -27.42 61.45
N VAL A 16 37.28 -28.13 60.61
CA VAL A 16 36.61 -29.38 61.00
C VAL A 16 37.62 -30.50 61.28
N PHE A 17 38.74 -30.55 60.54
CA PHE A 17 39.82 -31.51 60.79
C PHE A 17 40.56 -31.20 62.11
N ALA A 18 40.88 -29.93 62.35
CA ALA A 18 41.52 -29.47 63.59
C ALA A 18 40.63 -29.69 64.82
N ALA A 19 39.32 -29.45 64.72
CA ALA A 19 38.38 -29.70 65.82
C ALA A 19 38.29 -31.18 66.22
N LYS A 20 38.54 -32.11 65.28
CA LYS A 20 38.59 -33.56 65.58
C LYS A 20 39.87 -34.01 66.27
N LEU A 21 40.98 -33.27 66.13
CA LEU A 21 42.27 -33.56 66.80
C LEU A 21 42.29 -33.22 68.31
N SER A 22 41.16 -32.80 68.88
CA SER A 22 41.02 -32.55 70.33
C SER A 22 39.87 -33.32 70.98
N PHE A 23 39.23 -34.25 70.26
CA PHE A 23 38.44 -35.31 70.88
C PHE A 23 39.36 -36.48 71.24
N ALA A 24 39.01 -37.21 72.31
CA ALA A 24 39.81 -38.32 72.78
C ALA A 24 39.97 -39.38 71.68
N GLN A 25 41.21 -39.82 71.45
CA GLN A 25 41.51 -40.95 70.58
C GLN A 25 41.12 -42.25 71.29
N GLU A 26 39.83 -42.59 71.22
CA GLU A 26 39.44 -44.00 71.31
C GLU A 26 40.10 -44.72 70.14
N GLU A 27 41.14 -45.50 70.44
CA GLU A 27 41.84 -46.31 69.45
C GLU A 27 40.92 -47.45 69.02
N MET A 28 40.12 -47.17 67.98
CA MET A 28 39.47 -48.14 67.11
C MET A 28 40.29 -49.43 67.06
N THR A 29 39.74 -50.52 67.56
CA THR A 29 40.49 -51.77 67.62
C THR A 29 40.84 -52.23 66.20
N MET A 30 41.94 -52.98 66.06
CA MET A 30 42.37 -53.49 64.75
C MET A 30 41.24 -54.26 64.03
N GLU A 31 40.39 -54.95 64.78
CA GLU A 31 39.22 -55.67 64.28
C GLU A 31 38.10 -54.73 63.77
N GLU A 32 37.82 -53.63 64.46
CA GLU A 32 36.85 -52.61 64.01
C GLU A 32 37.35 -51.85 62.79
N TRP A 33 38.64 -51.51 62.75
CA TRP A 33 39.27 -50.89 61.58
C TRP A 33 39.21 -51.82 60.36
N GLN A 34 39.52 -53.11 60.55
CA GLN A 34 39.44 -54.09 59.47
C GLN A 34 38.00 -54.27 58.97
N LYS A 35 37.01 -54.33 59.87
CA LYS A 35 35.58 -54.37 59.49
C LYS A 35 35.16 -53.14 58.68
N GLN A 36 35.57 -51.93 59.08
CA GLN A 36 35.30 -50.72 58.29
C GLN A 36 35.99 -50.73 56.92
N MET A 37 37.22 -51.24 56.84
CA MET A 37 37.93 -51.37 55.56
C MET A 37 37.26 -52.38 54.62
N ASP A 38 36.80 -53.52 55.13
CA ASP A 38 36.05 -54.50 54.33
C ASP A 38 34.66 -53.98 53.94
N GLU A 39 33.95 -53.26 54.82
CA GLU A 39 32.67 -52.62 54.46
C GLU A 39 32.86 -51.56 53.37
N LEU A 40 33.84 -50.67 53.51
CA LEU A 40 34.15 -49.65 52.49
C LEU A 40 34.61 -50.28 51.17
N ARG A 41 35.29 -51.43 51.20
CA ARG A 41 35.65 -52.20 50.00
C ARG A 41 34.42 -52.77 49.31
N LEU A 42 33.48 -53.36 50.06
CA LEU A 42 32.22 -53.87 49.52
C LEU A 42 31.32 -52.76 48.97
N GLN A 43 31.22 -51.61 49.67
CA GLN A 43 30.49 -50.44 49.19
C GLN A 43 31.11 -49.88 47.89
N LYS A 44 32.45 -49.87 47.78
CA LYS A 44 33.16 -49.48 46.56
C LYS A 44 32.84 -50.44 45.40
N GLU A 45 32.90 -51.75 45.63
CA GLU A 45 32.63 -52.77 44.61
C GLU A 45 31.16 -52.74 44.12
N ASP A 46 30.20 -52.52 45.01
CA ASP A 46 28.79 -52.29 44.68
C ASP A 46 28.57 -50.99 43.87
N LEU A 47 29.21 -49.88 44.27
CA LEU A 47 29.10 -48.61 43.56
C LEU A 47 29.77 -48.64 42.18
N GLU A 48 30.90 -49.31 42.03
CA GLU A 48 31.56 -49.54 40.74
C GLU A 48 30.68 -50.42 39.84
N GLY A 49 30.09 -51.51 40.36
CA GLY A 49 29.14 -52.34 39.62
C GLY A 49 27.88 -51.57 39.16
N LYS A 50 27.36 -50.66 39.99
CA LYS A 50 26.24 -49.76 39.64
C LYS A 50 26.62 -48.74 38.58
N LEU A 51 27.82 -48.16 38.65
CA LEU A 51 28.33 -47.23 37.65
C LEU A 51 28.51 -47.93 36.29
N ASP A 52 29.05 -49.14 36.30
CA ASP A 52 29.18 -49.99 35.11
C ASP A 52 27.82 -50.33 34.47
N ALA A 53 26.81 -50.62 35.29
CA ALA A 53 25.45 -50.89 34.84
C ALA A 53 24.79 -49.65 34.21
N LEU A 54 24.82 -48.50 34.89
CA LEU A 54 24.29 -47.23 34.37
C LEU A 54 25.01 -46.79 33.09
N THR A 55 26.32 -47.01 32.98
CA THR A 55 27.09 -46.67 31.77
C THR A 55 26.61 -47.50 30.57
N LYS A 56 26.43 -48.81 30.75
CA LYS A 56 25.89 -49.72 29.72
C LYS A 56 24.45 -49.36 29.33
N GLU A 57 23.63 -48.93 30.28
CA GLU A 57 22.26 -48.45 30.01
C GLU A 57 22.28 -47.14 29.21
N VAL A 58 23.11 -46.16 29.59
CA VAL A 58 23.26 -44.88 28.87
C VAL A 58 23.76 -45.11 27.43
N ASP A 59 24.75 -45.97 27.23
CA ASP A 59 25.25 -46.30 25.89
C ASP A 59 24.18 -47.01 25.04
N GLY A 60 23.41 -47.93 25.64
CA GLY A 60 22.27 -48.58 25.02
C GLY A 60 21.19 -47.58 24.59
N LEU A 61 20.75 -46.70 25.49
CA LEU A 61 19.76 -45.66 25.23
C LEU A 61 20.25 -44.67 24.16
N GLN A 62 21.52 -44.26 24.21
CA GLN A 62 22.11 -43.43 23.16
C GLN A 62 22.13 -44.11 21.79
N LYS A 63 22.40 -45.42 21.74
CA LYS A 63 22.34 -46.20 20.50
C LYS A 63 20.91 -46.24 19.97
N THR A 64 19.94 -46.61 20.80
CA THR A 64 18.52 -46.68 20.41
C THR A 64 17.97 -45.31 19.98
N SER A 65 18.38 -44.20 20.61
CA SER A 65 18.04 -42.85 20.12
C SER A 65 18.54 -42.65 18.69
N LYS A 66 19.85 -42.87 18.44
CA LYS A 66 20.46 -42.68 17.11
C LYS A 66 19.81 -43.57 16.03
N GLU A 67 19.41 -44.79 16.40
CA GLU A 67 18.66 -45.70 15.53
C GLU A 67 17.25 -45.17 15.22
N LYS A 68 16.52 -44.67 16.23
CA LYS A 68 15.17 -44.09 16.05
C LYS A 68 15.18 -42.75 15.31
N ASP A 69 16.20 -41.92 15.52
CA ASP A 69 16.41 -40.68 14.77
C ASP A 69 16.66 -40.99 13.27
N ALA A 70 17.40 -42.05 12.97
CA ALA A 70 17.64 -42.51 11.60
C ALA A 70 16.39 -43.14 10.95
N GLU A 71 15.64 -43.97 11.68
CA GLU A 71 14.34 -44.51 11.23
C GLU A 71 13.33 -43.38 10.94
N LEU A 72 13.21 -42.41 11.85
CA LEU A 72 12.28 -41.28 11.73
C LEU A 72 12.65 -40.41 10.53
N LYS A 73 13.93 -40.06 10.37
CA LYS A 73 14.38 -39.31 9.19
C LYS A 73 14.07 -40.06 7.90
N LYS A 74 14.32 -41.38 7.86
CA LYS A 74 13.97 -42.18 6.68
C LYS A 74 12.46 -42.14 6.40
N ALA A 75 11.62 -42.26 7.43
CA ALA A 75 10.17 -42.18 7.28
C ALA A 75 9.69 -40.80 6.80
N GLU A 76 10.32 -39.70 7.23
CA GLU A 76 10.09 -38.36 6.65
C GLU A 76 10.48 -38.31 5.17
N ASP A 77 11.69 -38.74 4.83
CA ASP A 77 12.22 -38.68 3.46
C ASP A 77 11.41 -39.58 2.50
N ASP A 78 11.00 -40.79 2.93
CA ASP A 78 10.10 -41.70 2.20
C ASP A 78 8.69 -41.07 2.01
N LEU A 79 8.17 -40.36 3.01
CA LEU A 79 6.86 -39.67 2.94
C LEU A 79 6.88 -38.45 2.01
N TYR A 80 7.96 -37.67 2.00
CA TYR A 80 8.14 -36.59 1.02
C TYR A 80 8.36 -37.14 -0.40
N ALA A 81 9.10 -38.24 -0.55
CA ALA A 81 9.26 -38.92 -1.83
C ALA A 81 7.91 -39.41 -2.40
N ALA A 82 7.00 -39.92 -1.55
CA ALA A 82 5.67 -40.38 -1.96
C ALA A 82 4.78 -39.27 -2.57
N VAL A 83 4.91 -38.01 -2.14
CA VAL A 83 4.25 -36.86 -2.78
C VAL A 83 5.10 -36.22 -3.90
N GLY A 84 6.29 -36.75 -4.19
CA GLY A 84 7.17 -36.29 -5.27
C GLY A 84 7.96 -35.03 -4.93
N THR A 85 8.37 -34.87 -3.67
CA THR A 85 9.04 -33.66 -3.18
C THR A 85 10.22 -33.99 -2.26
N THR A 86 10.82 -32.97 -1.64
CA THR A 86 11.88 -33.10 -0.62
C THR A 86 11.54 -32.27 0.61
N LYS A 87 12.31 -32.45 1.70
CA LYS A 87 12.21 -31.62 2.91
C LYS A 87 12.36 -30.11 2.65
N SER A 88 13.07 -29.70 1.58
CA SER A 88 13.11 -28.29 1.15
C SER A 88 11.78 -27.85 0.52
N GLY A 89 11.20 -28.69 -0.34
CA GLY A 89 9.88 -28.44 -0.94
C GLY A 89 8.78 -28.30 0.11
N ALA A 90 8.84 -29.09 1.20
CA ALA A 90 7.92 -28.95 2.34
C ALA A 90 8.06 -27.58 3.03
N ALA A 91 9.29 -27.12 3.26
CA ALA A 91 9.55 -25.79 3.82
C ALA A 91 9.05 -24.65 2.90
N ASP A 92 9.15 -24.79 1.58
CA ASP A 92 8.63 -23.81 0.62
C ASP A 92 7.10 -23.85 0.49
N PHE A 93 6.50 -25.05 0.51
CA PHE A 93 5.05 -25.21 0.56
C PHE A 93 4.43 -24.61 1.82
N LYS A 94 5.10 -24.75 2.97
CA LYS A 94 4.70 -24.10 4.23
C LYS A 94 4.65 -22.58 4.08
N LYS A 95 5.67 -21.96 3.48
CA LYS A 95 5.67 -20.51 3.15
C LYS A 95 4.50 -20.12 2.25
N LYS A 96 4.12 -20.96 1.27
CA LYS A 96 2.94 -20.71 0.42
C LYS A 96 1.65 -20.73 1.23
N LEU A 97 1.46 -21.70 2.14
CA LEU A 97 0.29 -21.73 3.04
C LEU A 97 0.25 -20.52 3.98
N ASP A 98 1.41 -20.09 4.52
CA ASP A 98 1.50 -18.91 5.38
C ASP A 98 1.13 -17.63 4.60
N ALA A 99 1.56 -17.51 3.34
CA ALA A 99 1.16 -16.42 2.45
C ALA A 99 -0.34 -16.47 2.09
N LEU A 100 -0.91 -17.65 1.84
CA LEU A 100 -2.35 -17.83 1.61
C LEU A 100 -3.16 -17.41 2.84
N GLU A 101 -2.75 -17.84 4.03
CA GLU A 101 -3.41 -17.45 5.28
C GLU A 101 -3.31 -15.94 5.53
N LYS A 102 -2.18 -15.31 5.22
CA LYS A 102 -2.06 -13.85 5.25
C LYS A 102 -3.03 -13.18 4.28
N ALA A 103 -3.09 -13.60 3.01
CA ALA A 103 -4.00 -13.02 2.02
C ALA A 103 -5.48 -13.20 2.41
N VAL A 104 -5.85 -14.35 3.01
CA VAL A 104 -7.17 -14.59 3.59
C VAL A 104 -7.49 -13.64 4.74
N ASN A 105 -6.54 -13.42 5.67
CA ASN A 105 -6.73 -12.54 6.82
C ASN A 105 -6.78 -11.05 6.42
N ASP A 106 -5.96 -10.65 5.44
CA ASP A 106 -5.99 -9.32 4.80
C ASP A 106 -7.23 -9.10 3.91
N LYS A 107 -8.04 -10.15 3.70
CA LYS A 107 -9.23 -10.18 2.82
C LYS A 107 -8.92 -9.90 1.34
N ASN A 108 -7.68 -10.14 0.91
CA ASN A 108 -7.26 -9.98 -0.48
C ASN A 108 -7.66 -11.21 -1.30
N LYS A 109 -8.91 -11.22 -1.78
CA LYS A 109 -9.50 -12.36 -2.49
C LYS A 109 -8.69 -12.76 -3.74
N ASP A 110 -8.36 -11.80 -4.61
CA ASP A 110 -7.66 -12.03 -5.87
C ASP A 110 -6.29 -12.72 -5.66
N GLU A 111 -5.55 -12.31 -4.61
CA GLU A 111 -4.29 -12.93 -4.22
C GLU A 111 -4.49 -14.30 -3.58
N ALA A 112 -5.49 -14.45 -2.71
CA ALA A 112 -5.80 -15.70 -2.05
C ALA A 112 -6.26 -16.80 -3.04
N GLU A 113 -7.09 -16.46 -4.03
CA GLU A 113 -7.48 -17.39 -5.09
C GLU A 113 -6.29 -17.80 -5.97
N LYS A 114 -5.41 -16.84 -6.32
CA LYS A 114 -4.19 -17.13 -7.08
C LYS A 114 -3.22 -18.04 -6.31
N LEU A 115 -3.02 -17.78 -5.01
CA LEU A 115 -2.17 -18.61 -4.15
C LEU A 115 -2.78 -20.02 -3.95
N LEU A 116 -4.08 -20.10 -3.68
CA LEU A 116 -4.81 -21.36 -3.56
C LEU A 116 -4.71 -22.21 -4.84
N ALA A 117 -4.83 -21.57 -6.01
CA ALA A 117 -4.70 -22.23 -7.31
C ALA A 117 -3.26 -22.70 -7.63
N ASP A 118 -2.22 -22.12 -7.01
CA ASP A 118 -0.85 -22.63 -7.12
C ASP A 118 -0.57 -23.75 -6.12
N ILE A 119 -1.00 -23.59 -4.87
CA ILE A 119 -0.90 -24.59 -3.79
C ILE A 119 -1.63 -25.88 -4.17
N GLY A 120 -2.79 -25.79 -4.84
CA GLY A 120 -3.55 -26.96 -5.30
C GLY A 120 -2.88 -27.80 -6.39
N LYS A 121 -1.82 -27.31 -7.05
CA LYS A 121 -1.02 -28.09 -8.02
C LYS A 121 0.01 -28.98 -7.32
N ASP A 122 0.50 -28.54 -6.17
CA ASP A 122 1.51 -29.23 -5.38
C ASP A 122 0.85 -30.34 -4.56
N LYS A 123 1.30 -31.58 -4.71
CA LYS A 123 0.72 -32.74 -4.00
C LYS A 123 0.87 -32.66 -2.48
N MET A 124 1.79 -31.83 -1.96
CA MET A 124 1.98 -31.62 -0.52
C MET A 124 0.69 -31.31 0.24
N HIS A 125 -0.30 -30.70 -0.42
CA HIS A 125 -1.58 -30.36 0.19
C HIS A 125 -2.41 -31.59 0.65
N CYS A 126 -2.08 -32.82 0.22
CA CYS A 126 -2.76 -34.03 0.68
C CYS A 126 -2.16 -34.63 1.96
N LEU A 127 -0.94 -34.23 2.36
CA LEU A 127 -0.28 -34.77 3.56
C LEU A 127 -1.06 -34.39 4.84
N PRO A 128 -1.15 -35.27 5.85
CA PRO A 128 -1.93 -35.02 7.07
C PRO A 128 -1.58 -33.72 7.81
N GLU A 129 -0.30 -33.31 7.82
CA GLU A 129 0.16 -32.04 8.42
C GLU A 129 -0.53 -30.82 7.79
N TYR A 130 -0.72 -30.83 6.47
CA TYR A 130 -1.15 -29.67 5.70
C TYR A 130 -2.62 -29.71 5.27
N ASN A 131 -3.15 -30.90 5.00
CA ASN A 131 -4.47 -31.09 4.38
C ASN A 131 -5.60 -30.37 5.15
N LYS A 132 -5.63 -30.49 6.48
CA LYS A 132 -6.63 -29.79 7.31
C LYS A 132 -6.54 -28.27 7.12
N ARG A 133 -5.34 -27.68 7.28
CA ARG A 133 -5.11 -26.23 7.14
C ARG A 133 -5.44 -25.75 5.73
N TYR A 134 -5.10 -26.53 4.71
CA TYR A 134 -5.43 -26.25 3.31
C TYR A 134 -6.94 -26.26 3.05
N LEU A 135 -7.68 -27.25 3.57
CA LEU A 135 -9.15 -27.32 3.44
C LEU A 135 -9.84 -26.18 4.19
N ASP A 136 -9.37 -25.84 5.39
CA ASP A 136 -9.88 -24.69 6.17
C ASP A 136 -9.65 -23.38 5.39
N LEU A 137 -8.46 -23.16 4.84
CA LEU A 137 -8.14 -21.99 4.01
C LEU A 137 -8.92 -21.97 2.70
N LYS A 138 -9.05 -23.10 1.99
CA LYS A 138 -9.88 -23.24 0.78
C LYS A 138 -11.34 -22.85 1.05
N THR A 139 -11.88 -23.30 2.17
CA THR A 139 -13.24 -22.94 2.61
C THR A 139 -13.35 -21.46 2.96
N LYS A 140 -12.34 -20.87 3.62
CA LYS A 140 -12.28 -19.42 3.87
C LYS A 140 -12.20 -18.59 2.58
N VAL A 141 -11.48 -19.05 1.54
CA VAL A 141 -11.43 -18.38 0.22
C VAL A 141 -12.77 -18.46 -0.50
N ALA A 142 -13.42 -19.63 -0.51
CA ALA A 142 -14.76 -19.76 -1.08
C ALA A 142 -15.81 -18.90 -0.35
N ASN A 143 -15.72 -18.82 0.99
CA ASN A 143 -16.60 -18.02 1.83
C ASN A 143 -16.21 -16.53 1.91
N MET A 144 -15.05 -16.14 1.38
CA MET A 144 -14.82 -14.75 0.97
C MET A 144 -15.72 -14.46 -0.23
N LYS A 145 -16.95 -14.05 0.11
CA LYS A 145 -17.86 -13.39 -0.82
C LYS A 145 -17.05 -12.33 -1.55
N GLU A 146 -17.14 -12.36 -2.87
CA GLU A 146 -16.69 -11.27 -3.72
C GLU A 146 -17.19 -9.96 -3.12
N VAL A 147 -16.32 -8.95 -3.03
CA VAL A 147 -16.71 -7.64 -2.49
C VAL A 147 -17.51 -6.91 -3.58
N VAL A 148 -18.74 -7.38 -3.81
CA VAL A 148 -19.76 -6.76 -4.64
C VAL A 148 -20.18 -5.47 -3.96
N VAL A 149 -19.32 -4.46 -4.06
CA VAL A 149 -19.64 -3.08 -3.71
C VAL A 149 -20.79 -2.68 -4.62
N GLN A 150 -22.00 -2.68 -4.08
CA GLN A 150 -23.17 -2.23 -4.82
C GLN A 150 -22.95 -0.78 -5.28
N PRO A 151 -23.39 -0.39 -6.48
CA PRO A 151 -23.09 0.92 -7.04
C PRO A 151 -23.70 2.04 -6.18
N LYS A 152 -22.89 2.64 -5.31
CA LYS A 152 -23.32 3.60 -4.29
C LYS A 152 -23.93 4.83 -4.98
N GLY A 153 -25.15 5.18 -4.61
CA GLY A 153 -25.74 6.45 -5.04
C GLY A 153 -25.00 7.61 -4.36
N TYR A 154 -24.49 8.57 -5.13
CA TYR A 154 -23.89 9.79 -4.57
C TYR A 154 -24.69 11.03 -4.95
N THR A 155 -25.24 11.72 -3.95
CA THR A 155 -25.96 12.99 -4.11
C THR A 155 -24.98 14.14 -4.27
N VAL A 156 -25.00 14.81 -5.43
CA VAL A 156 -24.13 15.95 -5.75
C VAL A 156 -24.43 17.14 -4.83
N VAL A 157 -23.40 17.70 -4.19
CA VAL A 157 -23.51 18.89 -3.34
C VAL A 157 -23.00 20.14 -4.10
N LYS A 158 -23.47 21.34 -3.72
CA LYS A 158 -23.02 22.61 -4.30
C LYS A 158 -21.50 22.76 -4.17
N GLY A 159 -20.79 22.74 -5.30
CA GLY A 159 -19.32 22.86 -5.36
C GLY A 159 -18.57 21.53 -5.56
N ASP A 160 -19.27 20.40 -5.62
CA ASP A 160 -18.71 19.15 -6.15
C ASP A 160 -18.43 19.24 -7.66
N CYS A 161 -17.51 18.41 -8.12
CA CYS A 161 -17.33 18.04 -9.53
C CYS A 161 -16.86 16.58 -9.58
N LEU A 162 -16.97 15.90 -10.72
CA LEU A 162 -16.67 14.45 -10.81
C LEU A 162 -15.27 14.09 -10.27
N TYR A 163 -14.28 14.99 -10.44
CA TYR A 163 -12.93 14.88 -9.86
C TYR A 163 -12.95 14.80 -8.33
N LYS A 164 -13.57 15.78 -7.66
CA LYS A 164 -13.73 15.81 -6.19
C LYS A 164 -14.58 14.65 -5.66
N ILE A 165 -15.54 14.16 -6.44
CA ILE A 165 -16.37 13.02 -6.04
C ILE A 165 -15.50 11.74 -6.03
N ALA A 166 -14.73 11.49 -7.09
CA ALA A 166 -13.78 10.38 -7.16
C ALA A 166 -12.66 10.44 -6.09
N GLU A 167 -12.30 11.64 -5.64
CA GLU A 167 -11.29 11.89 -4.60
C GLU A 167 -11.70 11.43 -3.20
N LYS A 168 -13.01 11.41 -2.90
CA LYS A 168 -13.53 11.02 -1.58
C LYS A 168 -13.14 9.58 -1.27
N LYS A 169 -12.61 9.32 -0.06
CA LYS A 169 -12.18 7.98 0.40
C LYS A 169 -13.31 6.95 0.36
N GLU A 170 -14.54 7.39 0.60
CA GLU A 170 -15.78 6.59 0.50
C GLU A 170 -16.21 6.22 -0.93
N ILE A 171 -15.57 6.80 -1.95
CA ILE A 171 -15.90 6.62 -3.37
C ILE A 171 -14.78 5.81 -4.02
N TYR A 172 -13.62 6.43 -4.28
CA TYR A 172 -12.43 5.72 -4.79
C TYR A 172 -11.12 6.15 -4.13
N GLY A 173 -11.11 7.23 -3.34
CA GLY A 173 -9.87 7.81 -2.79
C GLY A 173 -8.89 8.34 -3.85
N ASN A 174 -9.31 8.49 -5.11
CA ASN A 174 -8.43 8.84 -6.23
C ASN A 174 -9.18 9.63 -7.30
N ALA A 175 -8.95 10.94 -7.29
CA ALA A 175 -9.61 11.89 -8.18
C ALA A 175 -9.47 11.60 -9.68
N LYS A 176 -8.44 10.86 -10.10
CA LYS A 176 -8.19 10.50 -11.51
C LYS A 176 -9.21 9.47 -12.05
N LEU A 177 -9.99 8.82 -11.19
CA LEU A 177 -11.03 7.85 -11.58
C LEU A 177 -12.39 8.48 -11.94
N TRP A 178 -12.47 9.82 -11.98
CA TRP A 178 -13.68 10.54 -12.40
C TRP A 178 -14.29 10.10 -13.76
N PRO A 179 -13.53 9.64 -14.79
CA PRO A 179 -14.14 9.21 -16.05
C PRO A 179 -15.09 8.02 -15.89
N ALA A 180 -14.86 7.13 -14.92
CA ALA A 180 -15.78 6.03 -14.63
C ALA A 180 -17.15 6.53 -14.14
N ILE A 181 -17.16 7.57 -13.29
CA ILE A 181 -18.39 8.22 -12.85
C ILE A 181 -19.10 8.89 -14.03
N TRP A 182 -18.35 9.55 -14.92
CA TRP A 182 -18.93 10.15 -16.11
C TRP A 182 -19.59 9.09 -17.01
N GLU A 183 -18.87 8.05 -17.39
CA GLU A 183 -19.31 7.03 -18.35
C GLU A 183 -20.50 6.21 -17.84
N ALA A 184 -20.56 5.94 -16.53
CA ALA A 184 -21.71 5.28 -15.90
C ALA A 184 -22.98 6.15 -15.82
N ASN A 185 -22.88 7.47 -16.02
CA ASN A 185 -24.00 8.42 -15.91
C ASN A 185 -24.28 9.20 -17.21
N GLU A 186 -23.42 9.11 -18.24
CA GLU A 186 -23.57 9.81 -19.52
C GLU A 186 -24.98 9.61 -20.10
N LYS A 187 -25.43 8.35 -20.12
CA LYS A 187 -26.75 7.93 -20.63
C LYS A 187 -27.89 7.99 -19.60
N GLY A 188 -27.62 8.33 -18.34
CA GLY A 188 -28.65 8.41 -17.30
C GLY A 188 -28.14 8.30 -15.86
N VAL A 189 -28.42 9.31 -15.04
CA VAL A 189 -28.22 9.30 -13.57
C VAL A 189 -29.24 8.38 -12.85
N VAL A 190 -29.17 8.24 -11.52
CA VAL A 190 -30.22 7.55 -10.74
C VAL A 190 -31.46 8.43 -10.63
N SER A 191 -31.30 9.67 -10.19
CA SER A 191 -32.36 10.67 -10.11
C SER A 191 -31.80 12.09 -10.27
N ALA A 192 -32.67 13.04 -10.62
CA ALA A 192 -32.36 14.45 -10.76
C ALA A 192 -33.54 15.30 -10.27
N PRO A 193 -33.31 16.49 -9.69
CA PRO A 193 -34.38 17.41 -9.33
C PRO A 193 -35.21 17.89 -10.54
N PRO A 194 -36.41 18.44 -10.32
CA PRO A 194 -37.18 19.08 -11.38
C PRO A 194 -36.35 20.13 -12.15
N LYS A 195 -36.55 20.20 -13.47
CA LYS A 195 -35.81 21.08 -14.41
C LYS A 195 -34.30 20.80 -14.56
N VAL A 196 -33.77 19.71 -13.98
CA VAL A 196 -32.36 19.29 -14.14
C VAL A 196 -32.25 18.15 -15.16
N PRO A 197 -31.24 18.15 -16.07
CA PRO A 197 -31.01 17.04 -16.99
C PRO A 197 -30.77 15.69 -16.29
N LYS A 198 -31.32 14.62 -16.88
CA LYS A 198 -31.10 13.24 -16.42
C LYS A 198 -29.88 12.56 -17.06
N THR A 199 -29.27 13.16 -18.08
CA THR A 199 -28.06 12.68 -18.78
C THR A 199 -26.88 13.63 -18.56
N ILE A 200 -25.65 13.14 -18.71
CA ILE A 200 -24.42 13.92 -18.48
C ILE A 200 -23.51 13.83 -19.72
N HIS A 201 -23.89 14.49 -20.81
CA HIS A 201 -23.08 14.53 -22.04
C HIS A 201 -21.81 15.40 -21.91
N ASN A 202 -21.81 16.38 -21.00
CA ASN A 202 -20.63 17.19 -20.67
C ASN A 202 -20.11 16.80 -19.27
N PRO A 203 -18.92 16.16 -19.14
CA PRO A 203 -18.39 15.73 -17.84
C PRO A 203 -18.09 16.87 -16.84
N ASN A 204 -18.06 18.12 -17.31
CA ASN A 204 -17.81 19.29 -16.46
C ASN A 204 -19.10 19.89 -15.88
N LEU A 205 -20.28 19.36 -16.23
CA LEU A 205 -21.58 19.95 -15.91
C LEU A 205 -22.45 18.96 -15.12
N ILE A 206 -22.39 19.06 -13.79
CA ILE A 206 -23.26 18.36 -12.84
C ILE A 206 -23.98 19.36 -11.94
N TYR A 207 -25.14 18.98 -11.42
CA TYR A 207 -26.05 19.87 -10.69
C TYR A 207 -26.31 19.34 -9.27
N PRO A 208 -26.39 20.23 -8.25
CA PRO A 208 -26.73 19.81 -6.89
C PRO A 208 -28.06 19.05 -6.82
N GLY A 209 -28.11 18.01 -6.00
CA GLY A 209 -29.29 17.14 -5.86
C GLY A 209 -29.43 16.04 -6.93
N GLN A 210 -28.59 16.00 -7.98
CA GLN A 210 -28.49 14.80 -8.81
C GLN A 210 -27.92 13.63 -7.99
N ILE A 211 -28.50 12.44 -8.12
CA ILE A 211 -27.94 11.20 -7.54
C ILE A 211 -27.23 10.43 -8.65
N LEU A 212 -25.90 10.41 -8.58
CA LEU A 212 -25.04 9.72 -9.55
C LEU A 212 -24.89 8.24 -9.19
N LYS A 213 -24.84 7.39 -10.22
CA LYS A 213 -24.38 5.99 -10.12
C LYS A 213 -22.87 6.01 -9.96
N ILE A 214 -22.34 5.62 -8.80
CA ILE A 214 -20.91 5.38 -8.65
C ILE A 214 -20.66 3.90 -9.00
N PRO A 215 -20.08 3.56 -10.17
CA PRO A 215 -19.76 2.17 -10.46
C PRO A 215 -18.67 1.71 -9.50
N ALA A 216 -18.83 0.54 -8.90
CA ALA A 216 -17.73 -0.11 -8.21
C ALA A 216 -16.66 -0.52 -9.22
N LEU A 217 -15.39 -0.37 -8.81
CA LEU A 217 -14.23 -0.74 -9.60
C LEU A 217 -13.32 -1.63 -8.77
N ALA A 218 -13.15 -2.88 -9.17
CA ALA A 218 -12.04 -3.71 -8.69
C ALA A 218 -10.69 -3.08 -9.14
N ASP A 219 -9.58 -3.37 -8.46
CA ASP A 219 -8.31 -2.69 -8.74
C ASP A 219 -7.81 -2.90 -10.18
N ALA A 220 -8.03 -4.08 -10.77
CA ALA A 220 -7.81 -4.33 -12.20
C ALA A 220 -8.60 -3.37 -13.12
N GLN A 221 -9.84 -3.03 -12.75
CA GLN A 221 -10.71 -2.14 -13.51
C GLN A 221 -10.35 -0.65 -13.35
N LYS A 222 -9.65 -0.27 -12.27
CA LYS A 222 -9.21 1.13 -12.06
C LYS A 222 -8.15 1.56 -13.10
N SER A 223 -7.26 0.65 -13.48
CA SER A 223 -6.15 0.90 -14.42
C SER A 223 -6.56 1.58 -15.75
N PRO A 224 -7.51 1.04 -16.56
CA PRO A 224 -7.88 1.67 -17.83
C PRO A 224 -8.47 3.08 -17.67
N TYR A 225 -9.21 3.37 -16.59
CA TYR A 225 -9.72 4.73 -16.33
C TYR A 225 -8.62 5.72 -15.97
N LEU A 226 -7.58 5.29 -15.22
CA LEU A 226 -6.41 6.12 -14.95
C LEU A 226 -5.68 6.49 -16.25
N ASP A 227 -5.52 5.56 -17.18
CA ASP A 227 -4.90 5.82 -18.48
C ASP A 227 -5.78 6.67 -19.39
N LYS A 228 -7.10 6.48 -19.35
CA LYS A 228 -8.07 7.34 -20.04
C LYS A 228 -8.00 8.78 -19.52
N ALA A 229 -7.89 8.98 -18.20
CA ALA A 229 -7.66 10.27 -17.59
C ALA A 229 -6.30 10.89 -18.01
N LYS A 230 -5.19 10.14 -17.98
CA LYS A 230 -3.87 10.60 -18.49
C LYS A 230 -3.98 11.09 -19.94
N LYS A 231 -4.64 10.32 -20.82
CA LYS A 231 -4.86 10.66 -22.24
C LYS A 231 -5.72 11.93 -22.39
N MET A 232 -6.80 12.06 -21.64
CA MET A 232 -7.64 13.28 -21.62
C MET A 232 -6.87 14.52 -21.18
N TYR A 233 -6.08 14.43 -20.09
CA TYR A 233 -5.28 15.57 -19.61
C TYR A 233 -4.18 15.96 -20.60
N LYS A 234 -3.48 14.98 -21.22
CA LYS A 234 -2.49 15.27 -22.27
C LYS A 234 -3.14 16.00 -23.46
N LYS A 235 -4.28 15.51 -23.96
CA LYS A 235 -5.02 16.16 -25.06
C LYS A 235 -5.53 17.56 -24.70
N LYS A 236 -5.98 17.77 -23.45
CA LYS A 236 -6.40 19.09 -22.95
C LYS A 236 -5.23 20.07 -22.83
N ARG A 237 -4.02 19.60 -22.52
CA ARG A 237 -2.81 20.44 -22.47
C ARG A 237 -2.36 20.87 -23.86
N VAL A 238 -2.21 19.92 -24.79
CA VAL A 238 -1.84 20.21 -26.19
C VAL A 238 -2.83 21.18 -26.84
N LYS A 239 -4.14 20.97 -26.67
CA LYS A 239 -5.16 21.90 -27.19
C LYS A 239 -5.14 23.30 -26.52
N LYS A 240 -4.57 23.43 -25.32
CA LYS A 240 -4.33 24.75 -24.71
C LYS A 240 -3.08 25.39 -25.30
N GLU A 241 -2.00 24.62 -25.45
CA GLU A 241 -0.73 25.06 -26.07
C GLU A 241 -1.00 25.57 -27.51
N GLU A 242 -1.72 24.81 -28.34
CA GLU A 242 -2.21 25.23 -29.67
C GLU A 242 -3.08 26.51 -29.63
N GLY A 243 -3.96 26.62 -28.64
CA GLY A 243 -4.92 27.72 -28.51
C GLY A 243 -4.32 29.02 -27.99
N ASP A 244 -3.28 28.94 -27.17
CA ASP A 244 -2.53 30.10 -26.67
C ASP A 244 -1.56 30.62 -27.75
N VAL A 245 -0.85 29.75 -28.49
CA VAL A 245 -0.04 30.15 -29.67
C VAL A 245 -0.89 30.90 -30.69
N LYS A 246 -2.05 30.33 -31.08
CA LYS A 246 -2.99 30.95 -32.03
C LYS A 246 -3.68 32.24 -31.52
N LYS A 247 -3.49 32.55 -30.23
CA LYS A 247 -3.96 33.78 -29.59
C LYS A 247 -2.85 34.82 -29.46
N GLU A 248 -1.58 34.40 -29.41
CA GLU A 248 -0.39 35.25 -29.48
C GLU A 248 -0.15 35.74 -30.92
N GLU A 249 -0.23 34.85 -31.92
CA GLU A 249 -0.25 35.22 -33.36
C GLU A 249 -1.26 36.35 -33.65
N LYS A 250 -2.49 36.21 -33.12
CA LYS A 250 -3.57 37.21 -33.27
C LYS A 250 -3.40 38.46 -32.41
N LYS A 251 -2.45 38.47 -31.48
CA LYS A 251 -2.13 39.60 -30.61
C LYS A 251 -1.06 40.48 -31.23
N ASP A 252 -0.03 39.88 -31.83
CA ASP A 252 1.09 40.61 -32.41
C ASP A 252 0.70 41.27 -33.74
N VAL A 253 -0.03 40.57 -34.64
CA VAL A 253 -0.64 41.20 -35.83
C VAL A 253 -1.46 42.46 -35.47
N LYS A 254 -2.17 42.45 -34.33
CA LYS A 254 -3.03 43.55 -33.86
C LYS A 254 -2.29 44.60 -33.01
N LYS A 255 -1.00 44.43 -32.81
CA LYS A 255 -0.10 45.32 -32.06
C LYS A 255 0.76 46.14 -33.01
N ASP A 256 1.15 45.54 -34.14
CA ASP A 256 1.91 46.21 -35.20
C ASP A 256 1.01 47.20 -35.96
N GLU A 257 -0.22 46.80 -36.35
CA GLU A 257 -1.28 47.71 -36.86
C GLU A 257 -1.50 48.98 -36.00
N LYS A 258 -1.16 48.92 -34.70
CA LYS A 258 -1.40 50.01 -33.74
C LYS A 258 -0.12 50.72 -33.27
N LYS A 259 1.04 50.37 -33.82
CA LYS A 259 2.31 51.07 -33.60
C LYS A 259 2.56 52.12 -34.67
N ASP A 260 2.26 51.80 -35.92
CA ASP A 260 2.65 52.62 -37.06
C ASP A 260 1.71 53.83 -37.24
N VAL A 261 0.39 53.63 -37.04
CA VAL A 261 -0.67 54.66 -37.10
C VAL A 261 -0.58 55.71 -35.95
N LYS A 262 0.55 55.79 -35.24
CA LYS A 262 0.80 56.89 -34.28
C LYS A 262 2.22 57.44 -34.23
N LYS A 263 3.02 57.19 -35.28
CA LYS A 263 4.34 57.82 -35.45
C LYS A 263 4.41 58.78 -36.65
N ASP A 264 3.61 58.55 -37.69
CA ASP A 264 3.83 59.16 -39.01
C ASP A 264 2.96 60.38 -39.33
N GLU A 265 2.31 60.98 -38.31
CA GLU A 265 1.48 62.20 -38.49
C GLU A 265 1.96 63.39 -37.63
N LYS A 266 3.21 63.37 -37.13
CA LYS A 266 3.73 64.52 -36.36
C LYS A 266 5.24 64.79 -36.37
N LYS A 267 5.94 64.62 -37.50
CA LYS A 267 7.18 65.36 -37.76
C LYS A 267 7.68 65.36 -39.22
N ASP A 268 6.95 66.05 -40.09
CA ASP A 268 7.45 66.80 -41.26
C ASP A 268 6.38 67.87 -41.52
N VAL A 269 6.64 69.18 -41.47
CA VAL A 269 7.77 69.94 -42.02
C VAL A 269 8.48 70.81 -40.96
N LYS A 270 9.81 70.70 -40.84
CA LYS A 270 10.70 71.83 -40.49
C LYS A 270 12.19 71.50 -40.66
N LYS A 271 12.92 72.43 -41.33
CA LYS A 271 14.34 72.35 -41.76
C LYS A 271 14.56 71.34 -42.91
N ASP A 272 15.16 71.71 -44.05
CA ASP A 272 15.60 73.01 -44.61
C ASP A 272 15.11 73.07 -46.09
N GLU A 273 15.12 74.16 -46.86
CA GLU A 273 15.96 75.37 -46.87
C GLU A 273 15.17 76.61 -47.41
N LYS A 274 15.82 77.75 -47.70
CA LYS A 274 15.16 79.03 -48.07
C LYS A 274 15.07 79.29 -49.59
N LYS A 275 13.97 79.96 -50.00
CA LYS A 275 13.72 80.88 -51.16
C LYS A 275 12.35 80.55 -51.81
N ASP A 276 11.53 81.48 -52.36
CA ASP A 276 11.58 82.95 -52.40
C ASP A 276 10.16 83.57 -52.64
N VAL A 277 9.97 84.85 -52.27
CA VAL A 277 9.03 85.86 -52.85
C VAL A 277 7.49 85.62 -52.97
N LYS A 278 6.73 86.15 -51.97
CA LYS A 278 5.75 87.30 -52.06
C LYS A 278 4.37 87.21 -52.81
N LYS A 279 3.35 87.90 -52.23
CA LYS A 279 1.99 88.29 -52.75
C LYS A 279 0.92 87.17 -52.84
N ASP A 280 -0.40 87.38 -52.67
CA ASP A 280 -1.26 88.53 -52.24
C ASP A 280 -2.64 88.02 -51.71
N GLU A 281 -3.38 88.86 -50.95
CA GLU A 281 -4.87 89.07 -50.81
C GLU A 281 -5.93 87.94 -51.05
N LYS A 282 -7.16 87.87 -50.49
CA LYS A 282 -8.00 88.59 -49.47
C LYS A 282 -9.35 87.82 -49.25
N LYS A 283 -10.05 88.04 -48.10
CA LYS A 283 -11.55 87.97 -47.91
C LYS A 283 -12.27 86.60 -48.10
N ASP A 284 -13.53 86.31 -47.71
CA ASP A 284 -14.58 86.86 -46.80
C ASP A 284 -15.51 85.65 -46.39
N VAL A 285 -15.88 85.34 -45.13
CA VAL A 285 -17.03 85.80 -44.27
C VAL A 285 -18.43 85.12 -44.50
N LYS A 286 -19.04 84.57 -43.41
CA LYS A 286 -20.46 84.05 -43.22
C LYS A 286 -20.82 82.74 -43.98
N LYS A 287 -21.86 81.92 -43.68
CA LYS A 287 -23.00 81.74 -42.71
C LYS A 287 -23.39 80.21 -42.75
N ASP A 288 -24.32 79.52 -42.07
CA ASP A 288 -25.41 79.59 -41.03
C ASP A 288 -25.55 78.14 -40.42
N VAL A 289 -26.25 77.69 -39.35
CA VAL A 289 -27.31 78.11 -38.38
C VAL A 289 -28.71 77.45 -38.54
N LYS A 290 -29.17 76.75 -37.47
CA LYS A 290 -30.49 76.04 -37.24
C LYS A 290 -30.73 74.77 -38.08
N LYS A 291 -31.52 73.75 -37.66
CA LYS A 291 -32.76 73.70 -36.82
C LYS A 291 -32.89 72.30 -36.16
N ASP A 292 -32.85 72.14 -34.83
CA ASP A 292 -33.92 72.20 -33.79
C ASP A 292 -34.83 70.95 -33.66
N GLU A 293 -34.74 70.27 -32.49
CA GLU A 293 -35.78 69.48 -31.75
C GLU A 293 -36.42 68.22 -32.39
N LYS A 294 -36.87 67.15 -31.68
CA LYS A 294 -36.96 66.71 -30.25
C LYS A 294 -37.00 65.13 -30.24
N LYS A 295 -37.28 64.30 -29.21
CA LYS A 295 -37.80 64.41 -27.82
C LYS A 295 -37.37 63.18 -26.96
N ASP A 296 -37.69 63.25 -25.66
CA ASP A 296 -37.87 62.27 -24.55
C ASP A 296 -38.15 60.77 -24.85
N VAL A 297 -38.08 59.78 -23.93
CA VAL A 297 -37.37 59.46 -22.64
C VAL A 297 -38.25 58.50 -21.77
N LYS A 298 -37.67 57.35 -21.43
CA LYS A 298 -37.87 56.42 -20.27
C LYS A 298 -39.20 56.35 -19.46
N LYS A 299 -39.52 55.07 -19.15
CA LYS A 299 -39.84 54.44 -17.84
C LYS A 299 -41.29 54.11 -17.43
N ASP A 300 -41.40 52.85 -16.98
CA ASP A 300 -42.21 52.23 -15.93
C ASP A 300 -42.87 53.16 -14.89
N ASP A 301 -44.12 52.88 -14.49
CA ASP A 301 -44.40 51.92 -13.39
C ASP A 301 -45.89 51.44 -13.41
N LYS A 302 -46.32 50.73 -12.35
CA LYS A 302 -47.67 50.23 -12.00
C LYS A 302 -48.82 51.21 -12.32
N LYS A 303 -50.06 50.77 -12.54
CA LYS A 303 -50.78 49.71 -11.80
C LYS A 303 -51.93 49.10 -12.59
#